data_AF-A0A1L7GGF4-F1
#
_entry.id   AF-A0A1L7GGF4-F1
#
_cell.length_a   1.000
_cell.length_b   1.000
_cell.length_c   1.000
_cell.angle_alpha   90.00
_cell.angle_beta   90.00
_cell.angle_gamma   90.00
#
_symmetry.space_group_name_H-M   'P 1'
#
loop_
_entity.id
_entity.type
_entity.pdbx_description
1 polymer ?
#
loop_
_entity_poly.entity_id
_entity_poly.type
_entity_poly.pdbx_seq_one_letter_code
_entity_poly.pdbx_strand_id
1 'polypeptide(L)' 'MRIIWSRVRTAFGGRSGDAGMSTSEYAMGTIAACAFAAVLYKVVTSEVVATALQSTIGKALDVPF' A
#
# COMPACT_ATOMS: atom_id res chain seq x y z
N MET A 1 -24.68 -4.71 8.54
CA MET A 1 -23.63 -3.85 7.94
C MET A 1 -22.83 -3.01 8.96
N ARG A 2 -22.54 -3.51 10.17
CA ARG A 2 -21.80 -2.76 11.24
C ARG A 2 -20.75 -3.60 11.97
N ILE A 3 -20.49 -4.82 11.49
CA ILE A 3 -19.65 -5.83 12.18
C ILE A 3 -18.24 -5.87 11.58
N ILE A 4 -18.10 -5.51 10.29
CA ILE A 4 -16.82 -5.55 9.58
C ILE A 4 -15.89 -4.41 10.06
N TRP A 5 -16.45 -3.24 10.38
CA TRP A 5 -15.68 -2.06 10.75
C TRP A 5 -15.21 -2.03 12.22
N SER A 6 -15.81 -2.80 13.15
CA SER A 6 -15.31 -2.84 14.53
C SER A 6 -14.06 -3.70 14.67
N ARG A 7 -13.89 -4.73 13.82
CA ARG A 7 -12.73 -5.64 13.88
C ARG A 7 -11.45 -5.04 13.31
N VAL A 8 -11.56 -4.17 12.29
CA VAL A 8 -10.38 -3.50 11.70
C VAL A 8 -9.89 -2.33 12.58
N ARG A 9 -10.80 -1.63 13.27
CA ARG A 9 -10.44 -0.47 14.10
C ARG A 9 -9.65 -0.87 15.37
N THR A 10 -9.86 -2.08 15.88
CA THR A 10 -9.03 -2.68 16.95
C THR A 10 -7.65 -3.16 16.49
N ALA A 11 -7.37 -3.25 15.19
CA ALA A 11 -6.12 -3.82 14.68
C ALA A 11 -4.94 -2.84 14.67
N PHE A 12 -5.19 -1.52 14.77
CA PHE A 12 -4.16 -0.47 14.73
C PHE A 12 -4.20 0.47 15.94
N GLY A 13 -5.08 0.22 16.90
CA GLY A 13 -5.24 1.05 18.10
C GLY A 13 -4.35 0.56 19.24
N GLY A 14 -3.16 1.15 19.39
CA GLY A 14 -2.27 0.79 20.48
C GLY A 14 -1.07 1.72 20.69
N ARG A 15 -1.25 3.04 20.66
CA ARG A 15 -0.19 4.01 21.07
C ARG A 15 0.22 3.88 22.54
N SER A 16 -0.46 3.03 23.32
CA SER A 16 -0.12 2.73 24.72
C SER A 16 0.83 1.53 24.88
N GLY A 17 1.31 0.92 23.79
CA GLY A 17 2.12 -0.31 23.81
C GLY A 17 3.64 -0.14 23.73
N ASP A 18 4.15 1.07 23.41
CA ASP A 18 5.59 1.27 23.16
C ASP A 18 6.46 0.97 24.40
N ALA A 19 5.92 1.08 25.62
CA ALA A 19 6.65 0.88 26.87
C ALA A 19 7.01 -0.59 27.19
N GLY A 20 6.56 -1.55 26.37
CA GLY A 20 6.84 -2.99 26.55
C GLY A 20 7.27 -3.72 25.28
N MET A 21 7.49 -3.00 24.17
CA MET A 21 7.91 -3.61 22.90
C MET A 21 9.43 -3.76 22.81
N SER A 22 9.89 -4.88 22.27
CA SER A 22 11.31 -5.18 22.07
C SER A 22 11.87 -4.41 20.87
N THR A 23 13.14 -3.99 20.91
CA THR A 23 13.80 -3.24 19.82
C THR A 23 13.69 -3.95 18.46
N SER A 24 13.62 -5.29 18.46
CA SER A 24 13.42 -6.10 17.26
C SER A 24 12.04 -5.91 16.62
N GLU A 25 11.00 -5.65 17.40
CA GLU A 25 9.64 -5.47 16.90
C GLU A 25 9.53 -4.17 16.09
N TYR A 26 10.18 -3.10 16.54
CA TYR A 26 10.27 -1.85 15.78
C TYR A 26 11.06 -2.01 14.48
N ALA A 27 12.21 -2.70 14.54
CA ALA A 27 13.03 -2.96 13.36
C ALA A 27 12.27 -3.80 12.32
N MET A 28 11.51 -4.81 12.76
CA MET A 28 10.69 -5.60 11.85
C MET A 28 9.52 -4.80 11.27
N GLY A 29 8.95 -3.85 12.01
CA GLY A 29 7.92 -2.95 11.49
C GLY A 29 8.39 -2.13 10.28
N THR A 30 9.61 -1.58 10.34
CA THR A 30 10.18 -0.83 9.22
C THR A 30 10.57 -1.76 8.06
N ILE A 31 11.15 -2.92 8.34
CA ILE A 31 11.47 -3.93 7.31
C ILE A 31 10.21 -4.38 6.57
N ALA A 32 9.12 -4.66 7.29
CA ALA A 32 7.85 -5.05 6.70
C ALA A 32 7.29 -3.95 5.79
N ALA A 33 7.33 -2.69 6.23
CA ALA A 33 6.92 -1.54 5.42
C ALA A 33 7.78 -1.39 4.16
N CYS A 34 9.11 -1.49 4.30
CA CYS A 34 10.04 -1.42 3.18
C CYS A 34 9.84 -2.56 2.17
N ALA A 35 9.63 -3.79 2.64
CA ALA A 35 9.37 -4.94 1.78
C ALA A 35 8.06 -4.75 0.98
N PHE A 36 7.00 -4.27 1.64
CA PHE A 36 5.75 -3.95 0.96
C PHE A 36 5.93 -2.83 -0.07
N ALA A 37 6.68 -1.77 0.25
CA ALA A 37 7.00 -0.70 -0.68
C ALA A 37 7.79 -1.21 -1.90
N ALA A 38 8.73 -2.15 -1.70
CA ALA A 38 9.47 -2.76 -2.80
C ALA A 38 8.57 -3.57 -3.74
N VAL A 39 7.59 -4.30 -3.20
CA VAL A 39 6.59 -5.01 -4.01
C VAL A 39 5.73 -4.01 -4.80
N LEU A 40 5.23 -2.96 -4.15
CA LEU A 40 4.45 -1.91 -4.82
C LEU A 40 5.26 -1.21 -5.93
N TYR A 41 6.53 -0.96 -5.69
CA TYR A 41 7.43 -0.40 -6.71
C TYR A 41 7.47 -1.30 -7.94
N LYS A 42 7.67 -2.61 -7.75
CA LYS A 42 7.67 -3.58 -8.86
C LYS A 42 6.35 -3.60 -9.63
N VAL A 43 5.22 -3.49 -8.92
CA VAL A 43 3.89 -3.42 -9.55
C VAL A 43 3.78 -2.17 -10.40
N VAL A 44 4.09 -1.00 -9.85
CA VAL A 44 3.94 0.28 -10.55
C VAL A 44 4.92 0.43 -11.71
N THR A 45 6.12 -0.15 -11.60
CA THR A 45 7.11 -0.16 -12.69
C THR A 45 6.94 -1.32 -13.67
N SER A 46 5.88 -2.12 -13.55
CA SER A 46 5.64 -3.24 -14.45
C SER A 46 5.18 -2.78 -15.83
N GLU A 47 5.50 -3.58 -16.86
CA GLU A 47 5.06 -3.34 -18.24
C GLU A 47 3.53 -3.24 -18.33
N VAL A 48 2.81 -4.08 -17.58
CA VAL A 48 1.34 -4.09 -17.56
C VAL A 48 0.80 -2.72 -17.14
N VAL A 49 1.34 -2.11 -16.08
CA VAL A 49 0.91 -0.79 -15.61
C VAL A 49 1.31 0.30 -16.61
N ALA A 50 2.51 0.23 -17.17
CA ALA A 50 2.98 1.20 -18.17
C ALA A 50 2.09 1.18 -19.44
N THR A 51 1.77 0.01 -19.96
CA THR A 51 0.94 -0.15 -21.17
C THR A 51 -0.51 0.27 -20.90
N ALA A 52 -1.07 -0.06 -19.74
CA ALA A 52 -2.40 0.39 -19.35
C ALA A 52 -2.48 1.93 -19.28
N LEU A 53 -1.45 2.57 -18.71
CA LEU A 53 -1.38 4.02 -18.61
C LEU A 53 -1.24 4.67 -19.99
N GLN A 54 -0.34 4.15 -20.83
CA GLN A 54 -0.17 4.62 -22.22
C GLN A 54 -1.45 4.49 -23.04
N SER A 55 -2.16 3.36 -22.94
CA SER A 55 -3.44 3.17 -23.62
C SER A 55 -4.50 4.18 -23.16
N THR A 56 -4.55 4.45 -21.86
CA THR A 56 -5.50 5.41 -21.28
C THR A 56 -5.22 6.83 -21.78
N ILE A 57 -3.95 7.24 -21.78
CA ILE A 57 -3.53 8.54 -22.30
C ILE A 57 -3.77 8.63 -23.81
N GLY A 58 -3.44 7.59 -24.57
CA GLY A 58 -3.69 7.53 -26.01
C GLY A 58 -5.16 7.74 -26.36
N LYS A 59 -6.07 7.05 -25.66
CA LYS A 59 -7.53 7.26 -25.82
C LYS A 59 -7.98 8.67 -25.47
N ALA A 60 -7.35 9.30 -24.47
CA ALA A 60 -7.69 10.66 -24.07
C ALA A 60 -7.21 11.71 -25.09
N LEU A 61 -6.16 11.40 -25.86
CA LEU A 61 -5.61 12.25 -26.91
C LEU A 61 -6.24 11.98 -28.29
N ASP A 62 -6.77 10.78 -28.52
CA ASP A 62 -7.50 10.38 -29.73
C ASP A 62 -8.93 10.93 -29.71
N VAL A 63 -9.05 12.26 -29.70
CA VAL A 63 -10.34 12.96 -29.84
C VAL A 63 -10.36 13.60 -31.22
N PRO A 64 -11.32 13.24 -32.10
CA PRO A 64 -11.43 13.87 -33.41
C PRO A 64 -11.84 15.33 -33.22
N PHE A 65 -11.07 16.23 -33.85
CA PHE A 65 -11.40 17.65 -33.98
C PHE A 65 -12.16 17.89 -35.29
#